data_AF-A0A7D5M8E6-F1
#
_entry.id   AF-A0A7D5M8E6-F1
#
_cell.length_a   1.000
_cell.length_b   1.000
_cell.length_c   1.000
_cell.angle_alpha   90.00
_cell.angle_beta   90.00
_cell.angle_gamma   90.00
#
_symmetry.space_group_name_H-M   'P 1'
#
loop_
_entity.id
_entity.type
_entity.pdbx_description
1 polymer ?
#
loop_
_entity_poly.entity_id
_entity_poly.type
_entity_poly.pdbx_seq_one_letter_code
_entity_poly.pdbx_strand_id
1 'polypeptide(L)'
;MENERVLTVSLEEFGLSKYEAQAYVALIAKSTISASELAYYSEIPRTKIYPTLLKLENKKLAIISKSKPIMCTAIAPEDAFDGIIHEQINKVNAMNSLVSNLKKASEESRKTRGSEEKRYFHVSANNVLVQLQTMIEGSKSSVKIMTDQWGFGLLAECKEQLVSVARRNLDIKILVPPTQICSESYRKIPDGIEIRASEITQNCFMFDETELLLVNNDNGKGAIFSSTDILSSNQEKIFSNVWKNAIKTEALADMSKTEAQEIYKIIKTVNEMGLTYILNSTMLSKRPESDMFKLLEKNGISFKSKSLDDVIEIMDAVMQITCSGHVYFEANTRNITVESKLNSGHSLPWASILDGCLQKQGYKTRTIYQNNANKGEKIHIKIIKN
;
A
#
# COMPACT_ATOMS: atom_id res chain seq x y z
N MET A 1 26.65 19.36 -47.83
CA MET A 1 26.26 20.51 -47.00
C MET A 1 25.46 20.14 -45.75
N GLU A 2 24.25 19.55 -45.82
CA GLU A 2 23.47 19.24 -44.59
C GLU A 2 24.11 18.11 -43.75
N ASN A 3 24.52 16.99 -44.37
CA ASN A 3 25.23 15.90 -43.70
C ASN A 3 26.61 16.30 -43.13
N GLU A 4 27.35 17.18 -43.80
CA GLU A 4 28.66 17.67 -43.31
C GLU A 4 28.51 18.54 -42.06
N ARG A 5 27.44 19.35 -41.99
CA ARG A 5 27.14 20.16 -40.81
C ARG A 5 26.75 19.30 -39.61
N VAL A 6 25.98 18.23 -39.82
CA VAL A 6 25.63 17.27 -38.76
C VAL A 6 26.88 16.58 -38.20
N LEU A 7 27.79 16.12 -39.08
CA LEU A 7 29.05 15.50 -38.67
C LEU A 7 29.96 16.47 -37.89
N THR A 8 30.00 17.74 -38.27
CA THR A 8 30.82 18.73 -37.53
C THR A 8 30.32 19.00 -36.11
N VAL A 9 29.00 18.97 -35.88
CA VAL A 9 28.42 19.16 -34.54
C VAL A 9 28.70 17.95 -33.65
N SER A 10 28.58 16.72 -34.19
CA SER A 10 28.84 15.49 -33.44
C SER A 10 30.31 15.31 -33.04
N LEU A 11 31.25 15.85 -33.82
CA LEU A 11 32.68 15.74 -33.50
C LEU A 11 33.13 16.64 -32.34
N GLU A 12 32.35 17.68 -31.99
CA GLU A 12 32.61 18.49 -30.80
C GLU A 12 32.42 17.69 -29.50
N GLU A 13 31.52 16.69 -29.51
CA GLU A 13 31.31 15.76 -28.39
C GLU A 13 32.54 14.87 -28.14
N PHE A 14 33.37 14.65 -29.17
CA PHE A 14 34.68 13.99 -29.07
C PHE A 14 35.80 14.95 -28.65
N GLY A 15 35.47 16.18 -28.23
CA GLY A 15 36.42 17.17 -27.72
C GLY A 15 37.18 17.92 -28.81
N LEU A 16 36.66 17.97 -30.05
CA LEU A 16 37.20 18.80 -31.13
C LEU A 16 36.61 20.20 -31.09
N SER A 17 37.44 21.21 -31.38
CA SER A 17 36.92 22.55 -31.65
C SER A 17 36.26 22.60 -33.04
N LYS A 18 35.38 23.57 -33.27
CA LYS A 18 34.72 23.77 -34.56
C LYS A 18 35.65 23.72 -35.78
N TYR A 19 36.82 24.38 -35.69
CA TYR A 19 37.80 24.35 -36.77
C TYR A 19 38.48 22.98 -36.93
N GLU A 20 38.73 22.26 -35.84
CA GLU A 20 39.29 20.90 -35.90
C GLU A 20 38.30 19.93 -36.53
N ALA A 21 37.02 20.00 -36.15
CA ALA A 21 35.95 19.19 -36.72
C ALA A 21 35.80 19.45 -38.23
N GLN A 22 35.75 20.72 -38.65
CA GLN A 22 35.67 21.10 -40.06
C GLN A 22 36.88 20.62 -40.88
N ALA A 23 38.09 20.79 -40.35
CA ALA A 23 39.31 20.33 -41.02
C ALA A 23 39.36 18.81 -41.14
N TYR A 24 38.97 18.07 -40.10
CA TYR A 24 38.99 16.61 -40.11
C TYR A 24 37.96 16.04 -41.10
N VAL A 25 36.73 16.57 -41.14
CA VAL A 25 35.72 16.18 -42.13
C VAL A 25 36.20 16.43 -43.56
N ALA A 26 36.81 17.59 -43.82
CA ALA A 26 37.35 17.90 -45.14
C ALA A 26 38.52 16.98 -45.55
N LEU A 27 39.37 16.57 -44.60
CA LEU A 27 40.45 15.61 -44.85
C LEU A 27 39.91 14.21 -45.17
N ILE A 28 38.90 13.73 -44.43
CA ILE A 28 38.24 12.44 -44.70
C ILE A 28 37.64 12.44 -46.11
N ALA A 29 37.02 13.54 -46.53
CA ALA A 29 36.39 13.64 -47.85
C ALA A 29 37.39 13.72 -49.03
N LYS A 30 38.62 14.19 -48.80
CA LYS A 30 39.60 14.48 -49.87
C LYS A 30 40.89 13.64 -49.79
N SER A 31 41.01 12.72 -48.83
CA SER A 31 42.16 11.87 -48.56
C SER A 31 43.44 12.64 -48.21
N THR A 32 44.30 12.93 -49.20
CA THR A 32 45.56 13.66 -49.04
C THR A 32 45.50 14.97 -49.82
N ILE A 33 45.55 16.10 -49.12
CA ILE A 33 45.50 17.45 -49.73
C ILE A 33 46.50 18.40 -49.08
N SER A 34 46.87 19.48 -49.79
CA SER A 34 47.76 20.49 -49.23
C SER A 34 47.05 21.33 -48.16
N ALA A 35 47.81 21.90 -47.22
CA ALA A 35 47.23 22.79 -46.19
C ALA A 35 46.47 23.99 -46.78
N SER A 36 46.87 24.46 -47.97
CA SER A 36 46.21 25.58 -48.65
C SER A 36 44.88 25.18 -49.28
N GLU A 37 44.80 23.98 -49.85
CA GLU A 37 43.56 23.39 -50.35
C GLU A 37 42.61 23.02 -49.22
N LEU A 38 43.16 22.50 -48.11
CA LEU A 38 42.34 22.19 -46.93
C LEU A 38 41.66 23.45 -46.40
N ALA A 39 42.37 24.57 -46.26
CA ALA A 39 41.77 25.84 -45.83
C ALA A 39 40.61 26.27 -46.76
N TYR A 40 40.71 26.00 -48.06
CA TYR A 40 39.67 26.29 -49.03
C TYR A 40 38.44 25.38 -48.85
N TYR A 41 38.66 24.06 -48.81
CA TYR A 41 37.56 23.09 -48.72
C TYR A 41 36.91 23.01 -47.33
N SER A 42 37.64 23.34 -46.27
CA SER A 42 37.11 23.34 -44.90
C SER A 42 36.54 24.70 -44.49
N GLU A 43 36.59 25.72 -45.36
CA GLU A 43 36.17 27.09 -45.09
C GLU A 43 36.88 27.72 -43.86
N ILE A 44 38.09 27.25 -43.53
CA ILE A 44 38.88 27.75 -42.40
C ILE A 44 39.78 28.88 -42.89
N PRO A 45 39.86 30.02 -42.18
CA PRO A 45 40.77 31.11 -42.55
C PRO A 45 42.22 30.59 -42.72
N ARG A 46 42.90 31.00 -43.79
CA ARG A 46 44.28 30.57 -44.08
C ARG A 46 45.26 30.77 -42.92
N THR A 47 45.05 31.78 -42.08
CA THR A 47 45.88 32.05 -40.89
C THR A 47 45.67 31.06 -39.75
N LYS A 48 44.60 30.26 -39.78
CA LYS A 48 44.22 29.30 -38.74
C LYS A 48 44.47 27.85 -39.14
N ILE A 49 44.71 27.54 -40.40
CA ILE A 49 44.78 26.15 -40.85
C ILE A 49 45.98 25.37 -40.29
N TYR A 50 47.16 25.99 -40.26
CA TYR A 50 48.37 25.34 -39.72
C TYR A 50 48.27 25.05 -38.21
N PRO A 51 47.84 26.00 -37.35
CA PRO A 51 47.55 25.71 -35.95
C PRO A 51 46.51 24.59 -35.76
N THR A 52 45.44 24.58 -36.58
CA THR A 52 44.41 23.54 -36.50
C THR A 52 44.95 22.16 -36.88
N LEU A 53 45.75 22.09 -37.95
CA LEU A 53 46.40 20.85 -38.38
C LEU A 53 47.34 20.29 -37.31
N LEU A 54 48.14 21.14 -36.67
CA LEU A 54 49.02 20.71 -35.58
C LEU A 54 48.24 20.12 -34.39
N LYS A 55 47.06 20.69 -34.09
CA LYS A 55 46.18 20.14 -33.05
C LYS A 55 45.55 18.81 -33.45
N LEU A 56 45.17 18.65 -34.71
CA LEU A 56 44.69 17.37 -35.24
C LEU A 56 45.79 16.31 -35.22
N GLU A 57 47.03 16.66 -35.54
CA GLU A 57 48.19 15.75 -35.45
C GLU A 57 48.48 15.35 -33.99
N ASN A 58 48.46 16.31 -33.06
CA ASN A 58 48.63 16.02 -31.63
C ASN A 58 47.53 15.10 -31.06
N LYS A 59 46.30 15.23 -31.59
CA LYS A 59 45.17 14.35 -31.25
C LYS A 59 45.19 13.03 -32.02
N LYS A 60 46.21 12.76 -32.85
CA LYS A 60 46.33 11.58 -33.72
C LYS A 60 45.15 11.41 -34.67
N LEU A 61 44.61 12.52 -35.17
CA LEU A 61 43.52 12.56 -36.15
C LEU A 61 44.03 12.84 -37.58
N ALA A 62 45.23 13.39 -37.72
CA ALA A 62 45.81 13.67 -39.04
C ALA A 62 47.33 13.44 -39.04
N ILE A 63 47.88 13.13 -40.22
CA ILE A 63 49.30 13.00 -40.47
C ILE A 63 49.74 14.16 -41.36
N ILE A 64 50.76 14.91 -40.93
CA ILE A 64 51.32 16.02 -41.69
C ILE A 64 52.68 15.60 -42.27
N SER A 65 52.82 15.74 -43.59
CA SER A 65 54.09 15.48 -44.28
C SER A 65 55.07 16.66 -44.12
N LYS A 66 56.36 16.35 -44.17
CA LYS A 66 57.44 17.36 -44.16
C LYS A 66 57.84 17.83 -45.56
N SER A 67 57.05 17.49 -46.60
CA SER A 67 57.32 17.87 -47.99
C SER A 67 56.97 19.34 -48.27
N LYS A 68 57.44 19.86 -49.41
CA LYS A 68 56.99 21.13 -49.99
C LYS A 68 56.25 20.82 -51.31
N PRO A 69 54.93 21.03 -51.40
CA PRO A 69 54.04 21.57 -50.38
C PRO A 69 53.76 20.60 -49.21
N ILE A 70 53.31 21.15 -48.07
CA ILE A 70 52.88 20.39 -46.88
C ILE A 70 51.55 19.72 -47.21
N MET A 71 51.58 18.38 -47.26
CA MET A 71 50.41 17.53 -47.47
C MET A 71 49.89 17.00 -46.13
N CYS A 72 48.57 16.89 -46.01
CA CYS A 72 47.86 16.44 -44.83
C CYS A 72 46.92 15.30 -45.20
N THR A 73 46.89 14.26 -44.37
CA THR A 73 46.02 13.09 -44.56
C THR A 73 45.27 12.80 -43.27
N ALA A 74 43.97 12.52 -43.33
CA ALA A 74 43.21 12.07 -42.15
C ALA A 74 43.59 10.63 -41.76
N ILE A 75 43.58 10.37 -40.46
CA ILE A 75 43.56 9.01 -39.92
C ILE A 75 42.10 8.53 -39.93
N ALA A 76 41.87 7.28 -40.30
CA ALA A 76 40.53 6.70 -40.43
C ALA A 76 39.76 6.80 -39.09
N PRO A 77 38.46 7.13 -39.09
CA PRO A 77 37.69 7.34 -37.86
C PRO A 77 37.74 6.16 -36.89
N GLU A 78 37.77 4.94 -37.43
CA GLU A 78 37.87 3.70 -36.67
C GLU A 78 39.15 3.68 -35.83
N ASP A 79 40.28 4.07 -36.40
CA ASP A 79 41.55 4.12 -35.67
C ASP A 79 41.69 5.38 -34.81
N ALA A 80 41.09 6.49 -35.27
CA ALA A 80 41.26 7.82 -34.69
C ALA A 80 40.47 8.01 -33.39
N PHE A 81 39.27 7.42 -33.28
CA PHE A 81 38.38 7.60 -32.13
C PHE A 81 38.31 6.40 -31.19
N ASP A 82 38.77 5.21 -31.60
CA ASP A 82 38.70 3.99 -30.75
C ASP A 82 39.43 4.18 -29.42
N GLY A 83 40.62 4.81 -29.44
CA GLY A 83 41.35 5.16 -28.23
C GLY A 83 40.59 6.12 -27.30
N ILE A 84 39.92 7.14 -27.86
CA ILE A 84 39.14 8.13 -27.10
C ILE A 84 37.91 7.46 -26.48
N ILE A 85 37.22 6.60 -27.23
CA ILE A 85 36.06 5.84 -26.76
C ILE A 85 36.47 4.90 -25.62
N HIS A 86 37.56 4.14 -25.79
CA HIS A 86 38.07 3.24 -24.77
C HIS A 86 38.51 3.97 -23.49
N GLU A 87 39.12 5.16 -23.61
CA GLU A 87 39.46 5.99 -22.45
C GLU A 87 38.22 6.43 -21.67
N GLN A 88 37.16 6.85 -22.35
CA GLN A 88 35.89 7.23 -21.70
C GLN A 88 35.22 6.04 -21.02
N ILE A 89 35.18 4.88 -21.68
CA ILE A 89 34.64 3.63 -21.09
C ILE A 89 35.42 3.28 -19.81
N ASN A 90 36.75 3.32 -19.87
CA ASN A 90 37.60 3.03 -18.70
C ASN A 90 37.35 4.02 -17.55
N LYS A 91 37.16 5.31 -17.87
CA LYS A 91 36.85 6.34 -16.88
C LYS A 91 35.50 6.08 -16.20
N VAL A 92 34.47 5.74 -16.97
CA VAL A 92 33.14 5.37 -16.44
C VAL A 92 33.23 4.13 -15.57
N ASN A 93 33.96 3.10 -16.01
CA ASN A 93 34.16 1.87 -15.25
C ASN A 93 34.90 2.13 -13.92
N ALA A 94 35.93 2.98 -13.93
CA ALA A 94 36.65 3.39 -12.73
C ALA A 94 35.73 4.14 -11.77
N MET A 95 34.89 5.07 -12.26
CA MET A 95 33.90 5.78 -11.44
C MET A 95 32.89 4.81 -10.80
N ASN A 96 32.35 3.87 -11.57
CA ASN A 96 31.42 2.85 -11.06
C ASN A 96 32.06 1.98 -9.98
N SER A 97 33.33 1.59 -10.18
CA SER A 97 34.10 0.83 -9.19
C SER A 97 34.31 1.63 -7.90
N LEU A 98 34.67 2.92 -8.01
CA LEU A 98 34.81 3.81 -6.85
C LEU A 98 33.49 3.94 -6.07
N VAL A 99 32.36 4.14 -6.75
CA VAL A 99 31.05 4.19 -6.11
C VAL A 99 30.73 2.87 -5.40
N SER A 100 31.01 1.73 -6.02
CA SER A 100 30.82 0.41 -5.39
C SER A 100 31.69 0.23 -4.16
N ASN A 101 32.95 0.66 -4.20
CA ASN A 101 33.87 0.55 -3.06
C ASN A 101 33.47 1.50 -1.93
N LEU A 102 33.01 2.71 -2.23
CA LEU A 102 32.47 3.65 -1.24
C LEU A 102 31.22 3.09 -0.56
N LYS A 103 30.33 2.40 -1.29
CA LYS A 103 29.18 1.69 -0.70
C LYS A 103 29.65 0.62 0.31
N LYS A 104 30.60 -0.23 -0.08
CA LYS A 104 31.16 -1.27 0.80
C LYS A 104 31.83 -0.68 2.05
N ALA A 105 32.68 0.33 1.88
CA ALA A 105 33.35 1.00 3.00
C ALA A 105 32.33 1.70 3.94
N SER A 106 31.28 2.29 3.38
CA SER A 106 30.18 2.84 4.17
C SER A 106 29.47 1.75 4.97
N GLU A 107 29.17 0.60 4.38
CA GLU A 107 28.50 -0.53 5.06
C GLU A 107 29.37 -1.12 6.18
N GLU A 108 30.67 -1.30 5.93
CA GLU A 108 31.64 -1.77 6.92
C GLU A 108 31.78 -0.79 8.10
N SER A 109 31.84 0.52 7.84
CA SER A 109 31.89 1.54 8.89
C SER A 109 30.64 1.59 9.77
N ARG A 110 29.46 1.27 9.21
CA ARG A 110 28.19 1.17 9.97
C ARG A 110 28.23 -0.01 10.94
N LYS A 111 28.76 -1.16 10.51
CA LYS A 111 28.87 -2.36 11.37
C LYS A 111 29.72 -2.10 12.61
N THR A 112 30.80 -1.32 12.49
CA THR A 112 31.73 -1.04 13.60
C THR A 112 31.15 -0.09 14.65
N ARG A 113 30.19 0.78 14.29
CA ARG A 113 29.60 1.76 15.22
C ARG A 113 28.44 1.21 16.04
N GLY A 114 27.91 0.03 15.70
CA GLY A 114 26.71 -0.53 16.34
C GLY A 114 25.45 0.35 16.20
N SER A 115 25.49 1.39 15.35
CA SER A 115 24.39 2.31 15.11
C SER A 115 24.20 2.52 13.60
N GLU A 116 22.96 2.34 13.14
CA GLU A 116 22.53 2.66 11.78
C GLU A 116 21.66 3.91 11.79
N GLU A 117 22.11 4.98 11.13
CA GLU A 117 21.25 6.14 10.84
C GLU A 117 20.35 5.79 9.65
N LYS A 118 19.08 5.45 9.92
CA LYS A 118 18.05 5.28 8.88
C LYS A 118 17.27 6.58 8.74
N ARG A 119 17.32 7.18 7.56
CA ARG A 119 16.55 8.38 7.21
C ARG A 119 15.17 7.96 6.72
N TYR A 120 14.15 8.73 7.09
CA TYR A 120 12.81 8.60 6.54
C TYR A 120 12.57 9.70 5.51
N PHE A 121 11.62 9.48 4.60
CA PHE A 121 11.22 10.48 3.62
C PHE A 121 9.96 11.18 4.10
N HIS A 122 10.03 12.50 4.24
CA HIS A 122 8.87 13.31 4.55
C HIS A 122 8.03 13.54 3.29
N VAL A 123 6.73 13.30 3.37
CA VAL A 123 5.76 13.47 2.28
C VAL A 123 4.80 14.59 2.66
N SER A 124 4.64 15.57 1.77
CA SER A 124 3.63 16.62 1.95
C SER A 124 2.23 16.04 1.82
N ALA A 125 1.24 16.66 2.47
CA ALA A 125 -0.13 16.17 2.46
C ALA A 125 -0.69 15.94 1.04
N ASN A 126 -0.39 16.85 0.11
CA ASN A 126 -0.84 16.76 -1.29
C ASN A 126 -0.22 15.59 -2.05
N ASN A 127 0.91 15.05 -1.60
CA ASN A 127 1.63 13.97 -2.26
C ASN A 127 1.37 12.60 -1.62
N VAL A 128 0.67 12.54 -0.48
CA VAL A 128 0.39 11.27 0.22
C VAL A 128 -0.38 10.30 -0.68
N LEU A 129 -1.38 10.78 -1.41
CA LEU A 129 -2.18 9.93 -2.31
C LEU A 129 -1.31 9.30 -3.41
N VAL A 130 -0.52 10.10 -4.11
CA VAL A 130 0.37 9.62 -5.19
C VAL A 130 1.38 8.62 -4.65
N GLN A 131 1.92 8.89 -3.46
CA GLN A 131 2.84 7.96 -2.80
C GLN A 131 2.14 6.65 -2.42
N LEU A 132 0.94 6.73 -1.84
CA LEU A 132 0.15 5.56 -1.46
C LEU A 132 -0.15 4.67 -2.67
N GLN A 133 -0.58 5.27 -3.79
CA GLN A 133 -0.78 4.54 -5.05
C GLN A 133 0.49 3.84 -5.52
N THR A 134 1.64 4.52 -5.46
CA THR A 134 2.94 3.96 -5.85
C THR A 134 3.33 2.76 -4.98
N MET A 135 3.13 2.86 -3.66
CA MET A 135 3.48 1.80 -2.72
C MET A 135 2.54 0.59 -2.83
N ILE A 136 1.24 0.81 -3.01
CA ILE A 136 0.29 -0.28 -3.28
C ILE A 136 0.68 -1.01 -4.56
N GLU A 137 0.90 -0.29 -5.67
CA GLU A 137 1.26 -0.92 -6.95
C GLU A 137 2.59 -1.71 -6.86
N GLY A 138 3.58 -1.17 -6.12
CA GLY A 138 4.88 -1.79 -5.94
C GLY A 138 4.91 -3.02 -5.03
N SER A 139 3.84 -3.26 -4.25
CA SER A 139 3.76 -4.36 -3.29
C SER A 139 3.76 -5.74 -3.96
N LYS A 140 4.32 -6.74 -3.29
CA LYS A 140 4.54 -8.09 -3.83
C LYS A 140 3.94 -9.21 -2.99
N SER A 141 3.77 -9.03 -1.68
CA SER A 141 3.32 -10.08 -0.77
C SER A 141 2.10 -9.68 0.05
N SER A 142 2.10 -8.49 0.67
CA SER A 142 1.02 -8.10 1.57
C SER A 142 0.84 -6.59 1.69
N VAL A 143 -0.40 -6.17 1.92
CA VAL A 143 -0.78 -4.79 2.17
C VAL A 143 -1.68 -4.77 3.40
N LYS A 144 -1.19 -4.17 4.49
CA LYS A 144 -1.93 -4.09 5.76
C LYS A 144 -2.12 -2.62 6.12
N ILE A 145 -3.36 -2.22 6.36
CA ILE A 145 -3.70 -0.81 6.50
C ILE A 145 -4.52 -0.60 7.77
N MET A 146 -4.10 0.36 8.59
CA MET A 146 -4.93 0.96 9.64
C MET A 146 -5.20 2.39 9.25
N THR A 147 -6.45 2.79 9.21
CA THR A 147 -6.78 4.14 8.78
C THR A 147 -7.98 4.70 9.51
N ASP A 148 -8.02 6.02 9.64
CA ASP A 148 -9.19 6.76 10.09
C ASP A 148 -10.15 7.04 8.92
N GLN A 149 -11.15 7.89 9.15
CA GLN A 149 -12.09 8.26 8.09
C GLN A 149 -11.43 8.97 6.90
N TRP A 150 -10.44 9.84 7.16
CA TRP A 150 -9.79 10.61 6.10
C TRP A 150 -8.86 9.74 5.27
N GLY A 151 -8.00 8.95 5.92
CA GLY A 151 -7.10 8.05 5.22
C GLY A 151 -7.84 6.93 4.48
N PHE A 152 -9.00 6.50 4.98
CA PHE A 152 -9.85 5.56 4.24
C PHE A 152 -10.44 6.20 2.98
N GLY A 153 -10.76 7.50 3.05
CA GLY A 153 -11.09 8.29 1.86
C GLY A 153 -9.97 8.29 0.82
N LEU A 154 -8.71 8.48 1.24
CA LEU A 154 -7.56 8.37 0.33
C LEU A 154 -7.41 6.98 -0.27
N LEU A 155 -7.57 5.94 0.55
CA LEU A 155 -7.48 4.55 0.10
C LEU A 155 -8.55 4.21 -0.94
N ALA A 156 -9.76 4.76 -0.79
CA ALA A 156 -10.83 4.57 -1.77
C ALA A 156 -10.52 5.17 -3.16
N GLU A 157 -9.65 6.18 -3.22
CA GLU A 157 -9.13 6.73 -4.48
C GLU A 157 -7.99 5.88 -5.09
N CYS A 158 -7.54 4.83 -4.40
CA CYS A 158 -6.55 3.87 -4.87
C CYS A 158 -7.19 2.59 -5.48
N LYS A 159 -8.44 2.68 -5.94
CA LYS A 159 -9.22 1.52 -6.42
C LYS A 159 -8.49 0.72 -7.51
N GLU A 160 -7.89 1.39 -8.49
CA GLU A 160 -7.21 0.73 -9.59
C GLU A 160 -6.00 -0.08 -9.11
N GLN A 161 -5.20 0.49 -8.21
CA GLN A 161 -4.03 -0.15 -7.62
C GLN A 161 -4.46 -1.33 -6.74
N LEU A 162 -5.52 -1.18 -5.94
CA LEU A 162 -6.10 -2.26 -5.15
C LEU A 162 -6.60 -3.42 -6.02
N VAL A 163 -7.23 -3.14 -7.17
CA VAL A 163 -7.61 -4.18 -8.13
C VAL A 163 -6.37 -4.88 -8.72
N SER A 164 -5.31 -4.11 -9.04
CA SER A 164 -4.05 -4.64 -9.55
C SER A 164 -3.40 -5.61 -8.56
N VAL A 165 -3.28 -5.24 -7.28
CA VAL A 165 -2.71 -6.12 -6.25
C VAL A 165 -3.62 -7.30 -5.91
N ALA A 166 -4.94 -7.12 -5.89
CA ALA A 166 -5.88 -8.21 -5.62
C ALA A 166 -5.81 -9.30 -6.70
N ARG A 167 -5.69 -8.93 -7.99
CA ARG A 167 -5.47 -9.88 -9.09
C ARG A 167 -4.19 -10.69 -8.98
N ARG A 168 -3.19 -10.16 -8.26
CA ARG A 168 -1.93 -10.84 -7.96
C ARG A 168 -2.00 -11.74 -6.71
N ASN A 169 -3.18 -11.89 -6.09
CA ASN A 169 -3.43 -12.68 -4.88
C ASN A 169 -2.59 -12.26 -3.66
N LEU A 170 -2.37 -10.95 -3.47
CA LEU A 170 -1.73 -10.43 -2.26
C LEU A 170 -2.67 -10.55 -1.03
N ASP A 171 -2.08 -10.71 0.16
CA ASP A 171 -2.82 -10.63 1.43
C ASP A 171 -3.11 -9.16 1.75
N ILE A 172 -4.35 -8.72 1.49
CA ILE A 172 -4.78 -7.33 1.69
C ILE A 172 -5.76 -7.26 2.85
N LYS A 173 -5.39 -6.53 3.91
CA LYS A 173 -6.18 -6.40 5.14
C LYS A 173 -6.32 -4.95 5.56
N ILE A 174 -7.55 -4.49 5.74
CA ILE A 174 -7.86 -3.09 6.03
C ILE A 174 -8.64 -2.95 7.34
N LEU A 175 -8.12 -2.17 8.27
CA LEU A 175 -8.77 -1.74 9.49
C LEU A 175 -9.31 -0.33 9.33
N VAL A 176 -10.61 -0.17 9.56
CA VAL A 176 -11.34 1.10 9.43
C VAL A 176 -12.14 1.42 10.69
N PRO A 177 -12.51 2.70 10.91
CA PRO A 177 -13.44 3.06 11.96
C PRO A 177 -14.81 2.44 11.70
N PRO A 178 -15.59 2.11 12.74
CA PRO A 178 -16.94 1.55 12.58
C PRO A 178 -17.90 2.47 11.82
N THR A 179 -17.64 3.79 11.86
CA THR A 179 -18.41 4.79 11.11
C THR A 179 -18.28 4.67 9.59
N GLN A 180 -17.28 3.91 9.11
CA GLN A 180 -17.02 3.68 7.70
C GLN A 180 -17.67 2.42 7.14
N ILE A 181 -18.27 1.56 7.96
CA ILE A 181 -19.02 0.40 7.45
C ILE A 181 -20.15 0.91 6.55
N CYS A 182 -20.27 0.35 5.34
CA CYS A 182 -21.24 0.77 4.31
C CYS A 182 -21.14 2.24 3.86
N SER A 183 -20.02 2.93 4.09
CA SER A 183 -19.79 4.27 3.55
C SER A 183 -19.57 4.25 2.03
N GLU A 184 -19.59 5.42 1.38
CA GLU A 184 -19.23 5.51 -0.05
C GLU A 184 -17.82 5.01 -0.31
N SER A 185 -16.87 5.36 0.56
CA SER A 185 -15.49 4.85 0.51
C SER A 185 -15.44 3.33 0.64
N TYR A 186 -16.25 2.74 1.52
CA TYR A 186 -16.33 1.29 1.68
C TYR A 186 -16.74 0.59 0.39
N ARG A 187 -17.77 1.10 -0.28
CA ARG A 187 -18.27 0.55 -1.56
C ARG A 187 -17.31 0.74 -2.74
N LYS A 188 -16.31 1.62 -2.62
CA LYS A 188 -15.26 1.78 -3.62
C LYS A 188 -14.17 0.72 -3.51
N ILE A 189 -14.01 0.09 -2.35
CA ILE A 189 -13.01 -0.97 -2.14
C ILE A 189 -13.43 -2.22 -2.93
N PRO A 190 -12.52 -2.81 -3.73
CA PRO A 190 -12.82 -4.03 -4.49
C PRO A 190 -13.24 -5.22 -3.64
N ASP A 191 -14.14 -6.03 -4.18
CA ASP A 191 -14.54 -7.32 -3.58
C ASP A 191 -13.33 -8.25 -3.39
N GLY A 192 -13.36 -9.05 -2.34
CA GLY A 192 -12.28 -9.99 -1.98
C GLY A 192 -11.19 -9.41 -1.09
N ILE A 193 -11.20 -8.11 -0.81
CA ILE A 193 -10.33 -7.49 0.19
C ILE A 193 -10.97 -7.61 1.57
N GLU A 194 -10.23 -8.10 2.57
CA GLU A 194 -10.74 -8.27 3.93
C GLU A 194 -10.76 -6.91 4.65
N ILE A 195 -11.94 -6.48 5.11
CA ILE A 195 -12.13 -5.23 5.87
C ILE A 195 -12.69 -5.57 7.24
N ARG A 196 -12.04 -5.07 8.29
CA ARG A 196 -12.52 -5.17 9.67
C ARG A 196 -12.68 -3.80 10.32
N ALA A 197 -13.65 -3.68 11.20
CA ALA A 197 -13.96 -2.46 11.93
C ALA A 197 -13.40 -2.48 13.35
N SER A 198 -12.68 -1.42 13.72
CA SER A 198 -12.20 -1.19 15.09
C SER A 198 -11.96 0.31 15.31
N GLU A 199 -11.78 0.73 16.55
CA GLU A 199 -11.38 2.10 16.85
C GLU A 199 -9.92 2.30 16.41
N ILE A 200 -9.68 3.23 15.48
CA ILE A 200 -8.35 3.50 14.91
C ILE A 200 -7.87 4.88 15.36
N THR A 201 -6.64 4.94 15.85
CA THR A 201 -6.02 6.18 16.37
C THR A 201 -4.97 6.77 15.43
N GLN A 202 -4.50 6.02 14.43
CA GLN A 202 -3.41 6.44 13.55
C GLN A 202 -3.60 5.91 12.12
N ASN A 203 -3.23 6.72 11.14
CA ASN A 203 -3.09 6.28 9.74
C ASN A 203 -1.71 5.63 9.52
N CYS A 204 -1.72 4.33 9.24
CA CYS A 204 -0.55 3.48 9.11
C CYS A 204 -0.75 2.49 7.96
N PHE A 205 0.08 2.58 6.94
CA PHE A 205 0.03 1.75 5.75
C PHE A 205 1.32 0.94 5.67
N MET A 206 1.21 -0.40 5.70
CA MET A 206 2.32 -1.34 5.75
C MET A 206 2.35 -2.18 4.47
N PHE A 207 3.52 -2.29 3.87
CA PHE A 207 3.73 -2.98 2.59
C PHE A 207 4.89 -3.97 2.72
N ASP A 208 4.63 -5.22 2.35
CA ASP A 208 5.61 -6.31 2.29
C ASP A 208 6.51 -6.46 3.54
N GLU A 209 6.01 -6.08 4.73
CA GLU A 209 6.72 -6.06 6.02
C GLU A 209 8.00 -5.20 6.06
N THR A 210 8.28 -4.44 5.00
CA THR A 210 9.56 -3.73 4.80
C THR A 210 9.38 -2.24 4.60
N GLU A 211 8.22 -1.80 4.14
CA GLU A 211 7.91 -0.39 3.94
C GLU A 211 6.70 0.03 4.76
N LEU A 212 6.79 1.22 5.33
CA LEU A 212 5.78 1.80 6.20
C LEU A 212 5.54 3.25 5.80
N LEU A 213 4.29 3.62 5.58
CA LEU A 213 3.85 5.00 5.46
C LEU A 213 2.98 5.35 6.66
N LEU A 214 3.48 6.25 7.50
CA LEU A 214 2.70 6.85 8.59
C LEU A 214 2.18 8.21 8.15
N VAL A 215 0.91 8.49 8.39
CA VAL A 215 0.30 9.78 8.06
C VAL A 215 -0.26 10.42 9.33
N ASN A 216 0.07 11.68 9.54
CA ASN A 216 -0.46 12.45 10.66
C ASN A 216 -1.92 12.85 10.37
N ASN A 217 -2.84 12.46 11.25
CA ASN A 217 -4.28 12.67 11.08
C ASN A 217 -4.68 14.17 11.09
N ASP A 218 -3.89 15.04 11.75
CA ASP A 218 -4.24 16.46 11.92
C ASP A 218 -3.87 17.31 10.70
N ASN A 219 -2.74 17.00 10.06
CA ASN A 219 -2.19 17.83 8.98
C ASN A 219 -1.99 17.07 7.65
N GLY A 220 -2.31 15.78 7.61
CA GLY A 220 -2.21 14.93 6.43
C GLY A 220 -0.79 14.66 5.94
N LYS A 221 0.26 15.13 6.63
CA LYS A 221 1.65 14.89 6.21
C LYS A 221 2.06 13.44 6.49
N GLY A 222 2.80 12.87 5.56
CA GLY A 222 3.27 11.50 5.62
C GLY A 222 4.77 11.39 5.94
N ALA A 223 5.18 10.24 6.45
CA ALA A 223 6.57 9.83 6.56
C ALA A 223 6.71 8.39 6.09
N ILE A 224 7.62 8.15 5.14
CA ILE A 224 7.94 6.82 4.61
C ILE A 224 9.19 6.30 5.31
N PHE A 225 9.09 5.09 5.83
CA PHE A 225 10.18 4.36 6.47
C PHE A 225 10.44 3.08 5.67
N SER A 226 11.66 2.94 5.15
CA SER A 226 12.11 1.74 4.44
C SER A 226 13.03 0.90 5.32
N SER A 227 12.83 -0.42 5.29
CA SER A 227 13.68 -1.41 5.96
C SER A 227 13.91 -1.12 7.44
N THR A 228 12.85 -0.73 8.17
CA THR A 228 12.94 -0.43 9.61
C THR A 228 12.50 -1.64 10.44
N ASP A 229 13.42 -2.56 10.71
CA ASP A 229 13.12 -3.84 11.39
C ASP A 229 12.35 -3.64 12.71
N ILE A 230 12.71 -2.63 13.50
CA ILE A 230 12.08 -2.36 14.80
C ILE A 230 10.70 -1.73 14.61
N LEU A 231 10.60 -0.66 13.83
CA LEU A 231 9.35 0.09 13.69
C LEU A 231 8.30 -0.71 12.90
N SER A 232 8.70 -1.32 11.78
CA SER A 232 7.80 -2.13 10.95
C SER A 232 7.27 -3.33 11.74
N SER A 233 8.14 -4.07 12.44
CA SER A 233 7.69 -5.20 13.28
C SER A 233 6.82 -4.77 14.46
N ASN A 234 7.02 -3.57 15.02
CA ASN A 234 6.17 -3.04 16.07
C ASN A 234 4.77 -2.69 15.55
N GLN A 235 4.69 -1.98 14.41
CA GLN A 235 3.41 -1.64 13.78
C GLN A 235 2.64 -2.89 13.35
N GLU A 236 3.34 -3.89 12.82
CA GLU A 236 2.77 -5.18 12.42
C GLU A 236 2.15 -5.94 13.62
N LYS A 237 2.80 -5.90 14.78
CA LYS A 237 2.27 -6.50 16.02
C LYS A 237 1.04 -5.74 16.53
N ILE A 238 1.07 -4.41 16.47
CA ILE A 238 -0.09 -3.57 16.83
C ILE A 238 -1.26 -3.90 15.90
N PHE A 239 -1.02 -3.91 14.59
CA PHE A 239 -1.99 -4.30 13.57
C PHE A 239 -2.60 -5.65 13.89
N SER A 240 -1.77 -6.67 14.07
CA SER A 240 -2.21 -8.05 14.33
C SER A 240 -3.08 -8.15 15.60
N ASN A 241 -2.73 -7.41 16.65
CA ASN A 241 -3.51 -7.37 17.88
C ASN A 241 -4.88 -6.70 17.68
N VAL A 242 -4.93 -5.57 16.98
CA VAL A 242 -6.20 -4.89 16.66
C VAL A 242 -7.04 -5.76 15.73
N TRP A 243 -6.44 -6.34 14.68
CA TRP A 243 -7.08 -7.21 13.70
C TRP A 243 -7.80 -8.39 14.33
N LYS A 244 -7.15 -9.05 15.29
CA LYS A 244 -7.71 -10.22 15.99
C LYS A 244 -9.02 -9.89 16.74
N ASN A 245 -9.11 -8.68 17.28
CA ASN A 245 -10.25 -8.23 18.07
C ASN A 245 -11.25 -7.38 17.27
N ALA A 246 -10.93 -7.05 16.01
CA ALA A 246 -11.76 -6.22 15.15
C ALA A 246 -12.98 -6.98 14.63
N ILE A 247 -14.06 -6.23 14.41
CA ILE A 247 -15.34 -6.76 13.95
C ILE A 247 -15.29 -6.98 12.44
N LYS A 248 -15.59 -8.20 12.01
CA LYS A 248 -15.78 -8.58 10.61
C LYS A 248 -16.92 -7.78 9.98
N THR A 249 -16.72 -7.30 8.75
CA THR A 249 -17.70 -6.41 8.09
C THR A 249 -18.47 -7.08 6.96
N GLU A 250 -18.12 -8.30 6.55
CA GLU A 250 -18.69 -8.97 5.38
C GLU A 250 -20.20 -9.18 5.53
N ALA A 251 -20.65 -9.61 6.72
CA ALA A 251 -22.08 -9.80 7.03
C ALA A 251 -22.88 -8.49 7.08
N LEU A 252 -22.21 -7.34 7.05
CA LEU A 252 -22.83 -6.01 7.12
C LEU A 252 -22.85 -5.30 5.76
N ALA A 253 -22.13 -5.81 4.75
CA ALA A 253 -21.85 -5.09 3.51
C ALA A 253 -23.12 -4.67 2.74
N ASP A 254 -24.16 -5.51 2.77
CA ASP A 254 -25.43 -5.29 2.08
C ASP A 254 -26.46 -4.51 2.91
N MET A 255 -26.15 -4.21 4.17
CA MET A 255 -27.06 -3.50 5.08
C MET A 255 -26.98 -1.98 4.93
N SER A 256 -27.97 -1.27 5.49
CA SER A 256 -27.88 0.18 5.61
C SER A 256 -26.77 0.59 6.58
N LYS A 257 -26.19 1.78 6.38
CA LYS A 257 -25.18 2.34 7.28
C LYS A 257 -25.68 2.44 8.73
N THR A 258 -26.95 2.76 8.92
CA THR A 258 -27.59 2.85 10.24
C THR A 258 -27.69 1.50 10.94
N GLU A 259 -28.08 0.44 10.21
CA GLU A 259 -28.16 -0.92 10.76
C GLU A 259 -26.78 -1.47 11.10
N ALA A 260 -25.80 -1.28 10.22
CA ALA A 260 -24.43 -1.71 10.47
C ALA A 260 -23.85 -1.06 11.74
N GLN A 261 -24.10 0.24 11.96
CA GLN A 261 -23.70 0.94 13.18
C GLN A 261 -24.43 0.43 14.43
N GLU A 262 -25.72 0.13 14.31
CA GLU A 262 -26.51 -0.45 15.40
C GLU A 262 -25.99 -1.83 15.79
N ILE A 263 -25.73 -2.71 14.81
CA ILE A 263 -25.14 -4.04 15.02
C ILE A 263 -23.77 -3.93 15.67
N TYR A 264 -22.89 -3.06 15.17
CA TYR A 264 -21.58 -2.82 15.80
C TYR A 264 -21.75 -2.39 17.27
N LYS A 265 -22.67 -1.46 17.54
CA LYS A 265 -22.94 -0.98 18.91
C LYS A 265 -23.46 -2.11 19.80
N ILE A 266 -24.35 -2.97 19.31
CA ILE A 266 -24.84 -4.16 20.03
C ILE A 266 -23.66 -5.07 20.40
N ILE A 267 -22.83 -5.42 19.41
CA ILE A 267 -21.69 -6.33 19.61
C ILE A 267 -20.72 -5.76 20.63
N LYS A 268 -20.31 -4.49 20.46
CA LYS A 268 -19.41 -3.78 21.37
C LYS A 268 -19.95 -3.75 22.79
N THR A 269 -21.22 -3.37 22.96
CA THR A 269 -21.89 -3.28 24.27
C THR A 269 -21.86 -4.62 25.00
N VAL A 270 -22.18 -5.72 24.32
CA VAL A 270 -22.20 -7.06 24.92
C VAL A 270 -20.79 -7.56 25.23
N ASN A 271 -19.82 -7.33 24.35
CA ASN A 271 -18.45 -7.77 24.56
C ASN A 271 -17.78 -7.02 25.72
N GLU A 272 -18.03 -5.72 25.87
CA GLU A 272 -17.40 -4.89 26.91
C GLU A 272 -18.10 -5.02 28.27
N MET A 273 -19.43 -5.13 28.30
CA MET A 273 -20.21 -5.03 29.54
C MET A 273 -21.00 -6.28 29.89
N GLY A 274 -21.16 -7.23 28.98
CA GLY A 274 -22.07 -8.37 29.15
C GLY A 274 -21.73 -9.25 30.34
N LEU A 275 -20.46 -9.62 30.49
CA LEU A 275 -20.02 -10.46 31.62
C LEU A 275 -20.26 -9.75 32.96
N THR A 276 -19.84 -8.48 33.07
CA THR A 276 -20.01 -7.66 34.27
C THR A 276 -21.49 -7.48 34.61
N TYR A 277 -22.34 -7.29 33.61
CA TYR A 277 -23.78 -7.17 33.78
C TYR A 277 -24.40 -8.45 34.39
N ILE A 278 -24.05 -9.62 33.85
CA ILE A 278 -24.52 -10.92 34.33
C ILE A 278 -24.02 -11.16 35.77
N LEU A 279 -22.74 -10.92 36.05
CA LEU A 279 -22.19 -11.13 37.39
C LEU A 279 -22.86 -10.22 38.42
N ASN A 280 -23.08 -8.94 38.09
CA ASN A 280 -23.80 -8.02 38.97
C ASN A 280 -25.26 -8.45 39.20
N SER A 281 -25.96 -8.91 38.15
CA SER A 281 -27.35 -9.36 38.30
C SER A 281 -27.45 -10.61 39.18
N THR A 282 -26.50 -11.54 39.07
CA THR A 282 -26.43 -12.74 39.92
C THR A 282 -26.11 -12.42 41.38
N MET A 283 -25.28 -11.43 41.67
CA MET A 283 -24.88 -11.07 43.04
C MET A 283 -25.95 -10.25 43.79
N LEU A 284 -26.70 -9.40 43.08
CA LEU A 284 -27.63 -8.45 43.70
C LEU A 284 -29.06 -8.96 43.84
N SER A 285 -29.46 -10.00 43.09
CA SER A 285 -30.85 -10.43 43.01
C SER A 285 -31.07 -11.85 43.53
N LYS A 286 -32.18 -12.07 44.25
CA LYS A 286 -32.62 -13.43 44.66
C LYS A 286 -33.09 -14.29 43.48
N ARG A 287 -33.34 -13.67 42.32
CA ARG A 287 -33.65 -14.29 41.03
C ARG A 287 -32.80 -13.58 39.97
N PRO A 288 -31.69 -14.17 39.50
CA PRO A 288 -30.83 -13.56 38.50
C PRO A 288 -31.66 -13.13 37.29
N GLU A 289 -31.75 -11.82 37.05
CA GLU A 289 -32.20 -11.34 35.75
C GLU A 289 -31.03 -11.53 34.78
N SER A 290 -31.03 -12.66 34.07
CA SER A 290 -30.10 -12.94 32.97
C SER A 290 -30.47 -12.19 31.69
N ASP A 291 -31.29 -11.15 31.79
CA ASP A 291 -31.90 -10.47 30.65
C ASP A 291 -30.91 -9.51 29.99
N MET A 292 -30.13 -10.03 29.05
CA MET A 292 -29.18 -9.27 28.26
C MET A 292 -29.84 -8.20 27.39
N PHE A 293 -31.14 -8.29 27.12
CA PHE A 293 -31.88 -7.23 26.42
C PHE A 293 -31.93 -5.94 27.24
N LYS A 294 -32.12 -6.03 28.57
CA LYS A 294 -32.09 -4.84 29.46
C LYS A 294 -30.74 -4.13 29.46
N LEU A 295 -29.63 -4.87 29.29
CA LEU A 295 -28.31 -4.26 29.13
C LEU A 295 -28.27 -3.36 27.89
N LEU A 296 -28.81 -3.83 26.77
CA LEU A 296 -28.88 -3.04 25.54
C LEU A 296 -29.73 -1.77 25.73
N GLU A 297 -30.89 -1.89 26.39
CA GLU A 297 -31.76 -0.75 26.65
C GLU A 297 -31.11 0.31 27.55
N LYS A 298 -30.39 -0.10 28.60
CA LYS A 298 -29.64 0.82 29.47
C LYS A 298 -28.55 1.58 28.72
N ASN A 299 -28.08 1.04 27.59
CA ASN A 299 -27.08 1.66 26.72
C ASN A 299 -27.72 2.35 25.49
N GLY A 300 -29.04 2.59 25.53
CA GLY A 300 -29.76 3.34 24.50
C GLY A 300 -29.90 2.59 23.18
N ILE A 301 -30.02 1.26 23.22
CA ILE A 301 -30.33 0.41 22.06
C ILE A 301 -31.75 -0.15 22.27
N SER A 302 -32.65 0.07 21.31
CA SER A 302 -34.07 -0.29 21.45
C SER A 302 -34.61 -0.93 20.18
N PHE A 303 -35.26 -2.08 20.35
CA PHE A 303 -35.92 -2.81 19.26
C PHE A 303 -37.44 -2.53 19.16
N LYS A 304 -37.97 -1.56 19.91
CA LYS A 304 -39.43 -1.33 20.01
C LYS A 304 -40.13 -1.03 18.69
N SER A 305 -39.45 -0.39 17.75
CA SER A 305 -40.01 0.01 16.46
C SER A 305 -39.71 -0.98 15.32
N LYS A 306 -38.96 -2.05 15.59
CA LYS A 306 -38.51 -3.01 14.59
C LYS A 306 -39.47 -4.20 14.50
N SER A 307 -39.64 -4.71 13.28
CA SER A 307 -40.41 -5.93 13.04
C SER A 307 -39.68 -7.16 13.62
N LEU A 308 -40.38 -8.30 13.75
CA LEU A 308 -39.71 -9.54 14.16
C LEU A 308 -38.64 -9.96 13.13
N ASP A 309 -38.93 -9.76 11.85
CA ASP A 309 -38.01 -10.12 10.77
C ASP A 309 -36.74 -9.24 10.84
N ASP A 310 -36.88 -7.94 11.09
CA ASP A 310 -35.74 -7.02 11.26
C ASP A 310 -34.86 -7.42 12.47
N VAL A 311 -35.49 -7.83 13.58
CA VAL A 311 -34.77 -8.30 14.77
C VAL A 311 -33.99 -9.57 14.46
N ILE A 312 -34.58 -10.49 13.69
CA ILE A 312 -33.94 -11.75 13.30
C ILE A 312 -32.79 -11.51 12.34
N GLU A 313 -32.94 -10.60 11.38
CA GLU A 313 -31.87 -10.19 10.47
C GLU A 313 -30.67 -9.58 11.22
N ILE A 314 -30.94 -8.68 12.17
CA ILE A 314 -29.90 -8.09 13.04
C ILE A 314 -29.19 -9.18 13.85
N MET A 315 -29.95 -10.10 14.45
CA MET A 315 -29.37 -11.17 15.27
C MET A 315 -28.59 -12.18 14.43
N ASP A 316 -29.04 -12.47 13.20
CA ASP A 316 -28.31 -13.33 12.27
C ASP A 316 -26.95 -12.70 11.93
N ALA A 317 -26.90 -11.42 11.56
CA ALA A 317 -25.65 -10.72 11.31
C ALA A 317 -24.71 -10.71 12.53
N VAL A 318 -25.25 -10.47 13.73
CA VAL A 318 -24.48 -10.55 14.98
C VAL A 318 -23.90 -11.95 15.17
N MET A 319 -24.68 -13.01 14.92
CA MET A 319 -24.23 -14.40 15.06
C MET A 319 -23.16 -14.77 14.02
N GLN A 320 -23.32 -14.34 12.77
CA GLN A 320 -22.32 -14.54 11.72
C GLN A 320 -20.97 -13.92 12.10
N ILE A 321 -21.00 -12.69 12.61
CA ILE A 321 -19.80 -11.92 13.01
C ILE A 321 -19.10 -12.55 14.22
N THR A 322 -19.86 -12.88 15.27
CA THR A 322 -19.31 -13.16 16.60
C THR A 322 -18.96 -14.63 16.83
N CYS A 323 -19.67 -15.55 16.18
CA CYS A 323 -19.47 -16.98 16.39
C CYS A 323 -19.68 -17.84 15.12
N SER A 324 -19.69 -17.21 13.93
CA SER A 324 -19.91 -17.90 12.65
C SER A 324 -21.18 -18.75 12.66
N GLY A 325 -22.19 -18.26 13.36
CA GLY A 325 -23.48 -18.87 13.57
C GLY A 325 -24.59 -18.24 12.74
N HIS A 326 -25.80 -18.74 12.89
CA HIS A 326 -26.99 -18.26 12.19
C HIS A 326 -28.23 -18.25 13.08
N VAL A 327 -29.20 -17.41 12.73
CA VAL A 327 -30.52 -17.35 13.33
C VAL A 327 -31.58 -17.64 12.28
N TYR A 328 -32.37 -18.69 12.52
CA TYR A 328 -33.45 -19.11 11.61
C TYR A 328 -34.81 -18.95 12.25
N PHE A 329 -35.76 -18.38 11.52
CA PHE A 329 -37.15 -18.33 11.92
C PHE A 329 -38.01 -19.31 11.12
N GLU A 330 -38.65 -20.24 11.81
CA GLU A 330 -39.64 -21.14 11.22
C GLU A 330 -41.06 -20.63 11.52
N ALA A 331 -41.67 -19.91 10.57
CA ALA A 331 -43.00 -19.32 10.76
C ALA A 331 -44.10 -20.36 11.08
N ASN A 332 -43.99 -21.57 10.50
CA ASN A 332 -44.97 -22.65 10.68
C ASN A 332 -45.00 -23.19 12.12
N THR A 333 -43.83 -23.36 12.72
CA THR A 333 -43.66 -23.91 14.08
C THR A 333 -43.54 -22.82 15.14
N ARG A 334 -43.34 -21.56 14.70
CA ARG A 334 -43.00 -20.38 15.51
C ARG A 334 -41.80 -20.62 16.41
N ASN A 335 -40.82 -21.33 15.87
CA ASN A 335 -39.55 -21.58 16.52
C ASN A 335 -38.49 -20.68 15.90
N ILE A 336 -37.67 -20.09 16.75
CA ILE A 336 -36.41 -19.51 16.33
C ILE A 336 -35.29 -20.44 16.76
N THR A 337 -34.38 -20.73 15.83
CA THR A 337 -33.19 -21.54 16.09
C THR A 337 -31.97 -20.66 15.97
N VAL A 338 -31.22 -20.51 17.06
CA VAL A 338 -29.92 -19.85 17.10
C VAL A 338 -28.86 -20.95 17.10
N GLU A 339 -28.01 -21.01 16.08
CA GLU A 339 -26.93 -21.98 15.99
C GLU A 339 -25.56 -21.32 15.96
N SER A 340 -24.59 -21.95 16.60
CA SER A 340 -23.19 -21.53 16.62
C SER A 340 -22.30 -22.71 16.29
N LYS A 341 -21.30 -22.48 15.44
CA LYS A 341 -20.26 -23.48 15.14
C LYS A 341 -19.28 -23.67 16.30
N LEU A 342 -19.25 -22.73 17.24
CA LEU A 342 -18.46 -22.80 18.47
C LEU A 342 -19.25 -23.48 19.59
N ASN A 343 -18.55 -24.26 20.42
CA ASN A 343 -19.14 -25.06 21.49
C ASN A 343 -18.69 -24.60 22.89
N SER A 344 -18.74 -23.29 23.14
CA SER A 344 -18.23 -22.61 24.35
C SER A 344 -19.17 -21.55 24.95
N GLY A 345 -20.44 -21.54 24.57
CA GLY A 345 -21.49 -20.67 25.10
C GLY A 345 -21.58 -19.30 24.43
N HIS A 346 -20.84 -19.06 23.34
CA HIS A 346 -20.83 -17.75 22.66
C HIS A 346 -22.19 -17.35 22.05
N SER A 347 -23.08 -18.32 21.84
CA SER A 347 -24.45 -18.09 21.34
C SER A 347 -25.43 -17.61 22.44
N LEU A 348 -25.11 -17.85 23.72
CA LEU A 348 -26.02 -17.62 24.84
C LEU A 348 -26.39 -16.14 25.05
N PRO A 349 -25.46 -15.16 24.99
CA PRO A 349 -25.81 -13.75 25.15
C PRO A 349 -26.81 -13.29 24.09
N TRP A 350 -26.61 -13.73 22.85
CA TRP A 350 -27.44 -13.33 21.70
C TRP A 350 -28.84 -13.96 21.77
N ALA A 351 -28.93 -15.25 22.12
CA ALA A 351 -30.20 -15.90 22.36
C ALA A 351 -30.97 -15.27 23.54
N SER A 352 -30.27 -14.85 24.60
CA SER A 352 -30.87 -14.11 25.71
C SER A 352 -31.44 -12.75 25.28
N ILE A 353 -30.72 -12.00 24.44
CA ILE A 353 -31.21 -10.72 23.89
C ILE A 353 -32.46 -10.94 23.05
N LEU A 354 -32.45 -11.94 22.17
CA LEU A 354 -33.57 -12.28 21.31
C LEU A 354 -34.81 -12.70 22.13
N ASP A 355 -34.62 -13.55 23.14
CA ASP A 355 -35.67 -13.96 24.07
C ASP A 355 -36.28 -12.78 24.82
N GLY A 356 -35.45 -11.89 25.38
CA GLY A 356 -35.89 -10.68 26.06
C GLY A 356 -36.63 -9.70 25.13
N CYS A 357 -36.19 -9.59 23.88
CA CYS A 357 -36.87 -8.78 22.86
C CYS A 357 -38.29 -9.30 22.59
N LEU A 358 -38.44 -10.61 22.37
CA LEU A 358 -39.73 -11.26 22.16
C LEU A 358 -40.67 -11.08 23.35
N GLN A 359 -40.18 -11.30 24.56
CA GLN A 359 -40.95 -11.11 25.79
C GLN A 359 -41.44 -9.67 25.93
N LYS A 360 -40.61 -8.69 25.58
CA LYS A 360 -40.98 -7.28 25.59
C LYS A 360 -42.03 -6.91 24.54
N GLN A 361 -42.02 -7.58 23.39
CA GLN A 361 -43.07 -7.47 22.37
C GLN A 361 -44.37 -8.20 22.77
N GLY A 362 -44.42 -8.85 23.95
CA GLY A 362 -45.60 -9.50 24.50
C GLY A 362 -45.73 -10.99 24.21
N TYR A 363 -44.72 -11.61 23.59
CA TYR A 363 -44.69 -13.05 23.36
C TYR A 363 -44.29 -13.82 24.61
N LYS A 364 -44.93 -14.95 24.89
CA LYS A 364 -44.37 -15.93 25.84
C LYS A 364 -43.38 -16.81 25.10
N THR A 365 -42.24 -17.07 25.70
CA THR A 365 -41.19 -17.88 25.08
C THR A 365 -40.80 -19.06 25.96
N ARG A 366 -40.33 -20.13 25.33
CA ARG A 366 -39.68 -21.25 26.00
C ARG A 366 -38.38 -21.57 25.28
N THR A 367 -37.28 -21.50 26.02
CA THR A 367 -35.93 -21.66 25.48
C THR A 367 -35.36 -23.02 25.89
N ILE A 368 -34.78 -23.74 24.92
CA ILE A 368 -34.11 -25.03 25.12
C ILE A 368 -32.70 -24.91 24.53
N TYR A 369 -31.70 -25.14 25.38
CA TYR A 369 -30.30 -25.17 25.00
C TYR A 369 -29.83 -26.61 24.74
N GLN A 370 -29.19 -26.83 23.60
CA GLN A 370 -28.56 -28.09 23.22
C GLN A 370 -27.11 -27.84 22.84
N ASN A 371 -26.19 -28.59 23.44
CA ASN A 371 -24.77 -28.52 23.17
C ASN A 371 -24.30 -29.89 22.66
N ASN A 372 -23.56 -29.90 21.55
CA ASN A 372 -22.97 -31.11 21.00
C ASN A 372 -21.49 -30.86 20.65
N ALA A 373 -20.61 -31.63 21.29
CA ALA A 373 -19.15 -31.54 21.13
C ALA A 373 -18.67 -31.50 19.67
N ASN A 374 -19.36 -32.17 18.75
CA ASN A 374 -18.95 -32.27 17.34
C ASN A 374 -19.78 -31.41 16.38
N LYS A 375 -20.94 -30.88 16.82
CA LYS A 375 -21.89 -30.14 15.94
C LYS A 375 -22.11 -28.69 16.36
N GLY A 376 -21.48 -28.24 17.44
CA GLY A 376 -21.67 -26.90 17.99
C GLY A 376 -22.89 -26.78 18.90
N GLU A 377 -23.34 -25.54 19.08
CA GLU A 377 -24.45 -25.19 19.97
C GLU A 377 -25.71 -24.84 19.20
N LYS A 378 -26.85 -25.26 19.72
CA LYS A 378 -28.17 -24.91 19.20
C LYS A 378 -29.08 -24.48 20.33
N ILE A 379 -29.77 -23.37 20.12
CA ILE A 379 -30.75 -22.81 21.05
C ILE A 379 -32.07 -22.68 20.32
N HIS A 380 -33.09 -23.36 20.82
CA HIS A 380 -34.44 -23.27 20.29
C HIS A 380 -35.28 -22.39 21.20
N ILE A 381 -35.78 -21.29 20.64
CA ILE A 381 -36.72 -20.37 21.31
C ILE A 381 -38.09 -20.59 20.67
N LYS A 382 -39.00 -21.23 21.41
CA LYS A 382 -40.38 -21.47 20.96
C LYS A 382 -41.28 -20.33 21.41
N ILE A 383 -41.96 -19.68 20.46
CA ILE A 383 -42.95 -18.63 20.73
C ILE A 383 -44.29 -19.29 21.04
N ILE A 384 -44.75 -19.15 22.29
CA ILE A 384 -46.02 -19.65 22.79
C ILE A 384 -47.04 -18.53 22.67
N LYS A 385 -48.12 -18.78 21.92
CA LYS A 385 -49.24 -17.83 21.82
C LYS A 385 -49.91 -17.71 23.21
N ASN A 386 -50.23 -16.49 23.62
CA ASN A 386 -51.11 -16.28 24.77
C ASN A 386 -52.49 -16.88 24.55
#